data_AF-A0A6P3Z7V0-F1
#
_entry.id   AF-A0A6P3Z7V0-F1
#
_cell.length_a   1.000
_cell.length_b   1.000
_cell.length_c   1.000
_cell.angle_alpha   90.00
_cell.angle_beta   90.00
_cell.angle_gamma   90.00
#
_symmetry.space_group_name_H-M   'P 1'
#
loop_
_entity.id
_entity.type
_entity.pdbx_description
1 polymer ?
#
loop_
_entity_poly.entity_id
_entity_poly.type
_entity_poly.pdbx_seq_one_letter_code
_entity_poly.pdbx_strand_id
1 'polypeptide(L)'
;IQGAILSGGLPGLQAKGVALTKVPKIKFLIIIGGAKFRNPDVAEKAYSSPIQCPSLHFFGETDFLKPYGLELLESCVDPHVINHPKGHTVPRLDEKSLPTMQSYLEKIQKTLADKED
;
A
#
# COMPACT_ATOMS: atom_id res chain seq x y z
N ILE A 1 12.78 -2.39 3.79
CA ILE A 1 11.87 -3.53 3.61
C ILE A 1 11.52 -3.61 2.12
N GLN A 2 12.12 -4.54 1.36
CA GLN A 2 11.94 -4.59 -0.11
C GLN A 2 10.58 -5.17 -0.52
N GLY A 3 9.96 -6.02 0.31
CA GLY A 3 8.64 -6.59 0.02
C GLY A 3 7.56 -5.53 -0.17
N ALA A 4 7.65 -4.41 0.54
CA ALA A 4 6.72 -3.29 0.40
C ALA A 4 6.81 -2.61 -0.98
N ILE A 5 8.00 -2.58 -1.60
CA ILE A 5 8.19 -2.07 -2.97
C ILE A 5 7.49 -2.98 -3.97
N LEU A 6 7.72 -4.29 -3.86
CA LEU A 6 7.08 -5.28 -4.71
C LEU A 6 5.56 -5.20 -4.58
N SER A 7 5.04 -5.33 -3.36
CA SER A 7 3.60 -5.31 -3.08
C SER A 7 2.92 -4.03 -3.54
N GLY A 8 3.57 -2.87 -3.39
CA GLY A 8 3.02 -1.58 -3.79
C GLY A 8 2.79 -1.46 -5.30
N GLY A 9 3.62 -2.09 -6.14
CA GLY A 9 3.43 -2.04 -7.60
C GLY A 9 2.62 -3.19 -8.19
N LEU A 10 2.39 -4.28 -7.44
CA LEU A 10 1.67 -5.45 -7.94
C LEU A 10 0.24 -5.15 -8.44
N PRO A 11 -0.59 -4.29 -7.80
CA PRO A 11 -1.92 -3.99 -8.33
C PRO A 11 -1.91 -3.37 -9.72
N GLY A 12 -1.01 -2.43 -9.98
CA GLY A 12 -0.88 -1.80 -11.29
C GLY A 12 -0.32 -2.75 -12.35
N LEU A 13 0.71 -3.53 -11.99
CA LEU A 13 1.24 -4.58 -12.88
C LEU A 13 0.18 -5.64 -13.23
N GLN A 14 -0.66 -6.01 -12.27
CA GLN A 14 -1.78 -6.93 -12.51
C GLN A 14 -2.85 -6.29 -13.40
N ALA A 15 -3.19 -5.03 -13.17
CA ALA A 15 -4.15 -4.30 -14.00
C ALA A 15 -3.69 -4.16 -15.47
N LYS A 16 -2.37 -4.11 -15.71
CA LYS A 16 -1.76 -4.10 -17.06
C LYS A 16 -1.53 -5.50 -17.65
N GLY A 17 -1.92 -6.57 -16.95
CA GLY A 17 -1.73 -7.95 -17.43
C GLY A 17 -0.26 -8.41 -17.43
N VAL A 18 0.61 -7.78 -16.64
CA VAL A 18 2.05 -8.08 -16.58
C VAL A 18 2.36 -9.13 -15.51
N ALA A 19 1.71 -9.02 -14.34
CA ALA A 19 1.93 -9.91 -13.19
C ALA A 19 0.62 -10.48 -12.67
N LEU A 20 0.66 -11.63 -11.99
CA LEU A 20 -0.52 -12.22 -11.32
C LEU A 20 -1.76 -12.38 -12.22
N THR A 21 -1.56 -12.73 -13.50
CA THR A 21 -2.62 -12.77 -14.52
C THR A 21 -3.57 -13.96 -14.41
N LYS A 22 -3.20 -14.97 -13.60
CA LYS A 22 -3.96 -16.21 -13.41
C LYS A 22 -4.60 -16.33 -12.01
N VAL A 23 -4.65 -15.24 -11.26
CA VAL A 23 -5.24 -15.19 -9.91
C VAL A 23 -6.21 -13.99 -9.81
N PRO A 24 -7.15 -13.99 -8.83
CA PRO A 24 -8.03 -12.86 -8.61
C PRO A 24 -7.28 -11.54 -8.38
N LYS A 25 -7.96 -10.43 -8.66
CA LYS A 25 -7.42 -9.08 -8.43
C LYS A 25 -7.07 -8.87 -6.96
N ILE A 26 -5.95 -8.20 -6.71
CA ILE A 26 -5.59 -7.73 -5.37
C ILE A 26 -6.69 -6.78 -4.87
N LYS A 27 -7.24 -7.10 -3.70
CA LYS A 27 -8.39 -6.39 -3.13
C LYS A 27 -8.01 -5.25 -2.19
N PHE A 28 -6.85 -5.31 -1.55
CA PHE A 28 -6.38 -4.33 -0.57
C PHE A 28 -4.86 -4.42 -0.39
N LEU A 29 -4.25 -3.35 0.11
CA LEU A 29 -2.82 -3.29 0.44
C LEU A 29 -2.57 -2.83 1.88
N ILE A 30 -1.50 -3.36 2.48
CA ILE A 30 -0.90 -2.83 3.71
C ILE A 30 0.61 -2.69 3.44
N ILE A 31 1.12 -1.47 3.48
CA ILE A 31 2.50 -1.13 3.09
C ILE A 31 3.21 -0.52 4.29
N ILE A 32 4.37 -1.09 4.66
CA ILE A 32 5.20 -0.61 5.76
C ILE A 32 6.59 -0.29 5.22
N GLY A 33 6.96 1.00 5.19
CA GLY A 33 8.24 1.45 4.66
C GLY A 33 8.44 1.10 3.16
N GLY A 34 7.39 1.32 2.35
CA GLY A 34 7.41 1.07 0.90
C GLY A 34 8.04 2.20 0.09
N ALA A 35 8.23 1.94 -1.20
CA ALA A 35 8.67 2.89 -2.22
C ALA A 35 8.25 2.39 -3.61
N LYS A 36 8.36 3.24 -4.64
CA LYS A 36 8.15 2.81 -6.04
C LYS A 36 9.30 1.92 -6.55
N PHE A 37 9.01 1.12 -7.57
CA PHE A 37 10.06 0.51 -8.39
C PHE A 37 11.00 1.57 -8.98
N ARG A 38 12.31 1.28 -8.99
CA ARG A 38 13.33 2.18 -9.56
C ARG A 38 13.54 2.02 -11.06
N ASN A 39 13.25 0.83 -11.61
CA ASN A 39 13.36 0.61 -13.04
C ASN A 39 12.21 1.36 -13.75
N PRO A 40 12.51 2.29 -14.69
CA PRO A 40 11.49 3.12 -15.33
C PRO A 40 10.40 2.32 -16.04
N ASP A 41 10.76 1.28 -16.79
CA ASP A 41 9.79 0.46 -17.55
C ASP A 41 8.83 -0.29 -16.63
N VAL A 42 9.34 -0.77 -15.48
CA VAL A 42 8.50 -1.43 -14.47
C VAL A 42 7.63 -0.40 -13.74
N ALA A 43 8.19 0.76 -13.40
CA ALA A 43 7.47 1.83 -12.72
C ALA A 43 6.33 2.39 -13.59
N GLU A 44 6.55 2.60 -14.88
CA GLU A 44 5.52 3.04 -15.83
C GLU A 44 4.35 2.04 -15.86
N LYS A 45 4.64 0.75 -15.99
CA LYS A 45 3.61 -0.30 -15.99
C LYS A 45 2.89 -0.39 -14.65
N ALA A 46 3.60 -0.22 -13.54
CA ALA A 46 3.04 -0.32 -12.20
C ALA A 46 2.22 0.91 -11.76
N TYR A 47 2.54 2.11 -12.24
CA TYR A 47 1.99 3.36 -11.69
C TYR A 47 1.42 4.33 -12.74
N SER A 48 1.33 3.95 -14.03
CA SER A 48 0.68 4.77 -15.08
C SER A 48 -0.82 4.99 -14.90
N SER A 49 -1.45 4.32 -13.93
CA SER A 49 -2.83 4.57 -13.54
C SER A 49 -2.93 4.48 -12.01
N PRO A 50 -3.77 5.30 -11.36
CA PRO A 50 -3.89 5.27 -9.91
C PRO A 50 -4.31 3.88 -9.41
N ILE A 51 -3.68 3.42 -8.33
CA ILE A 51 -3.99 2.18 -7.64
C ILE A 51 -5.35 2.35 -6.94
N GLN A 52 -6.34 1.60 -7.46
CA GLN A 52 -7.75 1.73 -7.06
C GLN A 52 -8.12 0.93 -5.81
N CYS A 53 -7.35 -0.11 -5.46
CA CYS A 53 -7.68 -0.89 -4.26
C CYS A 53 -7.38 -0.08 -3.00
N PRO A 54 -8.19 -0.21 -1.93
CA PRO A 54 -7.89 0.38 -0.64
C PRO A 54 -6.46 0.05 -0.20
N SER A 55 -5.78 1.04 0.37
CA SER A 55 -4.43 0.87 0.87
C SER A 55 -4.22 1.56 2.21
N LEU A 56 -3.43 0.94 3.08
CA LEU A 56 -2.95 1.49 4.33
C LEU A 56 -1.43 1.56 4.30
N HIS A 57 -0.87 2.71 4.62
CA HIS A 57 0.57 2.96 4.60
C HIS A 57 1.08 3.38 5.97
N PHE A 58 2.22 2.83 6.37
CA PHE A 58 2.92 3.19 7.60
C PHE A 58 4.19 3.96 7.28
N PHE A 59 4.34 5.15 7.87
CA PHE A 59 5.53 5.98 7.75
C PHE A 59 6.17 6.27 9.11
N GLY A 60 7.50 6.09 9.15
CA GLY A 60 8.31 6.53 10.27
C GLY A 60 8.70 7.99 10.12
N GLU A 61 8.45 8.82 11.13
CA GLU A 61 8.82 10.24 11.11
C GLU A 61 10.33 10.46 10.99
N THR A 62 11.13 9.50 11.46
CA THR A 62 12.60 9.53 11.34
C THR A 62 13.12 8.56 10.28
N ASP A 63 12.24 8.04 9.42
CA ASP A 63 12.63 7.16 8.32
C ASP A 63 13.19 7.99 7.16
N PHE A 64 14.49 7.84 6.89
CA PHE A 64 15.17 8.51 5.78
C PHE A 64 14.64 8.07 4.40
N LEU A 65 13.91 6.96 4.32
CA LEU A 65 13.25 6.49 3.10
C LEU A 65 11.80 6.97 2.96
N LYS A 66 11.25 7.68 3.97
CA LYS A 66 9.88 8.22 3.95
C LYS A 66 9.55 8.99 2.65
N PRO A 67 10.43 9.85 2.09
CA PRO A 67 10.13 10.55 0.84
C PRO A 67 9.76 9.62 -0.32
N TYR A 68 10.48 8.51 -0.50
CA TYR A 68 10.18 7.53 -1.56
C TYR A 68 8.86 6.78 -1.31
N GLY A 69 8.49 6.62 -0.04
CA GLY A 69 7.19 6.06 0.32
C GLY A 69 6.03 7.02 0.08
N LEU A 70 6.25 8.32 0.27
CA LEU A 70 5.27 9.35 -0.10
C LEU A 70 5.04 9.40 -1.61
N GLU A 71 6.08 9.22 -2.43
CA GLU A 71 5.89 9.09 -3.89
C GLU A 71 4.99 7.91 -4.25
N LEU A 72 5.13 6.76 -3.56
CA LEU A 72 4.23 5.62 -3.74
C LEU A 72 2.80 5.95 -3.28
N LEU A 73 2.66 6.66 -2.17
CA LEU A 73 1.36 7.09 -1.62
C LEU A 73 0.54 7.90 -2.64
N GLU A 74 1.19 8.80 -3.38
CA GLU A 74 0.55 9.62 -4.43
C GLU A 74 -0.03 8.78 -5.58
N SER A 75 0.43 7.55 -5.76
CA SER A 75 -0.12 6.64 -6.76
C SER A 75 -1.35 5.87 -6.26
N CYS A 76 -1.74 6.00 -5.00
CA CYS A 76 -2.91 5.36 -4.42
C CYS A 76 -4.10 6.32 -4.32
N VAL A 77 -5.31 5.83 -4.60
CA VAL A 77 -6.55 6.57 -4.37
C VAL A 77 -6.94 6.49 -2.89
N ASP A 78 -7.19 7.64 -2.27
CA ASP A 78 -7.63 7.81 -0.87
C ASP A 78 -6.93 6.87 0.15
N PRO A 79 -5.59 6.85 0.20
CA PRO A 79 -4.85 5.94 1.06
C PRO A 79 -5.03 6.32 2.54
N HIS A 80 -5.12 5.31 3.40
CA HIS A 80 -5.05 5.51 4.85
C HIS A 80 -3.58 5.59 5.26
N VAL A 81 -3.27 6.44 6.23
CA VAL A 81 -1.90 6.66 6.68
C VAL A 81 -1.82 6.54 8.20
N ILE A 82 -0.81 5.78 8.66
CA ILE A 82 -0.39 5.74 10.05
C ILE A 82 1.05 6.24 10.13
N ASN A 83 1.27 7.28 10.92
CA ASN A 83 2.60 7.79 11.21
C ASN A 83 3.08 7.24 12.57
N HIS A 84 4.38 6.98 12.70
CA HIS A 84 5.00 6.54 13.94
C HIS A 84 6.34 7.24 14.19
N PRO A 85 6.79 7.43 15.45
CA PRO A 85 7.96 8.28 15.75
C PRO A 85 9.32 7.67 15.39
N LYS A 86 9.36 6.45 14.87
CA LYS A 86 10.60 5.68 14.66
C LYS A 86 11.13 5.82 13.23
N GLY A 87 12.33 5.29 12.99
CA GLY A 87 12.95 5.22 11.67
C GLY A 87 12.40 4.05 10.84
N HIS A 88 13.23 3.51 9.96
CA HIS A 88 12.84 2.42 9.06
C HIS A 88 12.63 1.08 9.79
N THR A 89 11.43 0.85 10.32
CA THR A 89 11.10 -0.33 11.13
C THR A 89 9.63 -0.70 11.00
N VAL A 90 9.27 -1.91 11.46
CA VAL A 90 7.87 -2.28 11.63
C VAL A 90 7.37 -1.68 12.95
N PRO A 91 6.40 -0.75 12.93
CA PRO A 91 5.98 -0.08 14.15
C PRO A 91 5.15 -1.01 15.05
N ARG A 92 5.16 -0.71 16.35
CA ARG A 92 4.11 -1.18 17.26
C ARG A 92 2.94 -0.19 17.14
N LEU A 93 1.71 -0.71 17.18
CA LEU A 93 0.53 0.15 17.25
C LEU A 93 0.43 0.78 18.64
N ASP A 94 0.14 2.07 18.66
CA ASP A 94 -0.17 2.87 19.83
C ASP A 94 -1.66 3.26 19.84
N GLU A 95 -2.09 3.99 20.86
CA GLU A 95 -3.49 4.42 21.03
C GLU A 95 -4.02 5.27 19.86
N LYS A 96 -3.13 5.94 19.10
CA LYS A 96 -3.52 6.78 17.97
C LYS A 96 -3.64 5.99 16.67
N SER A 97 -2.74 5.03 16.46
CA SER A 97 -2.67 4.21 15.24
C SER A 97 -3.61 3.01 15.27
N LEU A 98 -3.94 2.50 16.47
CA LEU A 98 -4.83 1.36 16.63
C LEU A 98 -6.24 1.62 16.04
N PRO A 99 -6.92 2.76 16.30
CA PRO A 99 -8.22 3.06 15.70
C PRO A 99 -8.16 3.14 14.17
N THR A 100 -7.10 3.72 13.60
CA THR A 100 -6.93 3.80 12.13
C THR A 100 -6.76 2.41 11.52
N MET A 101 -5.99 1.53 12.16
CA MET A 101 -5.83 0.14 11.72
C MET A 101 -7.16 -0.62 11.80
N GLN A 102 -7.90 -0.46 12.91
CA GLN A 102 -9.21 -1.09 13.09
C GLN A 102 -10.21 -0.64 12.03
N SER A 103 -10.34 0.67 11.81
CA SER A 103 -11.21 1.23 10.78
C SER A 103 -10.88 0.69 9.37
N TYR A 104 -9.59 0.53 9.06
CA TYR A 104 -9.18 -0.07 7.79
C TYR A 104 -9.55 -1.55 7.67
N LEU A 105 -9.38 -2.33 8.75
CA LEU A 105 -9.79 -3.73 8.79
C LEU A 105 -11.31 -3.90 8.67
N GLU A 106 -12.10 -3.05 9.33
CA GLU A 106 -13.56 -3.01 9.21
C GLU A 106 -13.98 -2.72 7.76
N LYS A 107 -13.31 -1.77 7.09
CA LYS A 107 -13.52 -1.49 5.67
C LYS A 107 -13.24 -2.71 4.79
N ILE A 108 -12.17 -3.46 5.08
CA ILE A 108 -11.86 -4.72 4.38
C ILE A 108 -12.97 -5.73 4.60
N GLN A 109 -13.38 -5.97 5.85
CA GLN A 109 -14.43 -6.93 6.20
C GLN A 109 -15.74 -6.62 5.48
N LYS A 110 -16.19 -5.36 5.51
CA LYS A 110 -17.40 -4.92 4.80
C LYS A 110 -17.29 -5.15 3.29
N THR A 111 -16.17 -4.77 2.68
CA THR A 111 -15.94 -4.94 1.24
C THR A 111 -15.91 -6.42 0.82
N LEU A 112 -15.55 -7.33 1.72
CA LEU A 112 -15.57 -8.77 1.46
C LEU A 112 -16.98 -9.35 1.61
N ALA A 113 -17.73 -8.93 2.62
CA ALA A 113 -19.13 -9.33 2.83
C ALA A 113 -20.04 -8.89 1.69
N ASP A 114 -19.93 -7.64 1.23
CA ASP A 114 -20.74 -7.06 0.13
C ASP A 114 -20.51 -7.74 -1.24
N LYS A 115 -19.58 -8.71 -1.35
CA LYS A 115 -19.26 -9.44 -2.59
C LYS A 115 -19.69 -10.91 -2.57
N GLU A 116 -20.24 -11.38 -1.45
CA GLU A 116 -20.77 -12.73 -1.29
C GLU A 116 -22.30 -12.78 -1.54
N ASP A 117 -22.94 -11.63 -1.73
CA ASP A 117 -24.33 -11.43 -2.17
C ASP A 117 -24.42 -11.06 -3.67
#